data_AF-A0A6P5DME3-F1
#
_entry.id   AF-A0A6P5DME3-F1
#
_cell.length_a   1.000
_cell.length_b   1.000
_cell.length_c   1.000
_cell.angle_alpha   90.00
_cell.angle_beta   90.00
_cell.angle_gamma   90.00
#
_symmetry.space_group_name_H-M   'P 1'
#
loop_
_entity.id
_entity.type
_entity.pdbx_description
1 polymer ?
#
loop_
_entity_poly.entity_id
_entity_poly.type
_entity_poly.pdbx_seq_one_letter_code
_entity_poly.pdbx_strand_id
1 'polypeptide(L)'
;MKEILYGTNEKEPQTEAVAQLAQELYNSGLLSTLVADLQLIDFEGKKDVAQIFNNILRRQIGTRTPTVEYICTQQNILFMLLKGYESPEIALNCGIMLRECIRHEPLAKIILWSEQFYDFFRYVEMSTFDIASDAFATFKDLLTRHKLLSAEFLEQHYDRFFSEYEKLLHSENYVTKRQSLKLLGEDYL
;
A
#
# COMPACT_ATOMS: atom_id res chain seq x y z
N MET A 1 -10.49 18.07 9.05
CA MET A 1 -9.86 17.55 7.80
C MET A 1 -10.81 16.64 7.04
N LYS A 2 -11.33 15.57 7.66
CA LYS A 2 -12.29 14.63 7.05
C LYS A 2 -13.54 15.32 6.46
N GLU A 3 -14.18 16.21 7.22
CA GLU A 3 -15.37 16.96 6.73
C GLU A 3 -15.07 17.84 5.50
N ILE A 4 -13.84 18.36 5.36
CA ILE A 4 -13.44 19.13 4.18
C ILE A 4 -13.39 18.23 2.93
N LEU A 5 -13.00 16.96 3.11
CA LEU A 5 -12.82 15.99 2.02
C LEU A 5 -14.11 15.26 1.64
N TYR A 6 -14.99 15.00 2.61
CA TYR A 6 -16.22 14.21 2.40
C TYR A 6 -17.49 15.07 2.42
N GLY A 7 -17.39 16.34 2.82
CA GLY A 7 -18.56 17.16 3.10
C GLY A 7 -19.25 16.75 4.40
N THR A 8 -20.37 17.41 4.68
CA THR A 8 -21.31 17.01 5.74
C THR A 8 -22.61 16.53 5.10
N ASN A 9 -23.52 15.95 5.89
CA ASN A 9 -24.83 15.49 5.39
C ASN A 9 -25.65 16.58 4.66
N GLU A 10 -25.28 17.86 4.80
CA GLU A 10 -25.96 19.00 4.21
C GLU A 10 -25.16 19.73 3.12
N LYS A 11 -23.85 19.46 2.97
CA LYS A 11 -22.97 20.21 2.06
C LYS A 11 -21.93 19.32 1.41
N GLU A 12 -21.89 19.34 0.07
CA GLU A 12 -20.81 18.73 -0.71
C GLU A 12 -19.46 19.42 -0.43
N PRO A 13 -18.34 18.67 -0.51
CA PRO A 13 -17.02 19.21 -0.29
C PRO A 13 -16.68 20.29 -1.33
N GLN A 14 -16.29 21.47 -0.86
CA GLN A 14 -15.88 22.57 -1.72
C GLN A 14 -14.53 22.26 -2.38
N THR A 15 -14.48 22.24 -3.71
CA THR A 15 -13.28 21.90 -4.48
C THR A 15 -12.06 22.76 -4.12
N GLU A 16 -12.27 24.04 -3.82
CA GLU A 16 -11.23 24.97 -3.41
C GLU A 16 -10.66 24.63 -2.03
N ALA A 17 -11.52 24.26 -1.07
CA ALA A 17 -11.08 23.84 0.26
C ALA A 17 -10.28 22.53 0.21
N VAL A 18 -10.70 21.57 -0.64
CA VAL A 18 -9.94 20.34 -0.89
C VAL A 18 -8.58 20.65 -1.53
N ALA A 19 -8.53 21.62 -2.45
CA ALA A 19 -7.30 22.04 -3.10
C ALA A 19 -6.31 22.67 -2.12
N GLN A 20 -6.77 23.60 -1.30
CA GLN A 20 -5.96 24.26 -0.29
C GLN A 20 -5.47 23.25 0.76
N LEU A 21 -6.35 22.36 1.23
CA LEU A 21 -5.98 21.31 2.19
C LEU A 21 -4.89 20.40 1.63
N ALA A 22 -5.06 19.90 0.40
CA ALA A 22 -4.06 19.05 -0.23
C ALA A 22 -2.72 19.76 -0.39
N GLN A 23 -2.73 21.03 -0.80
CA GLN A 23 -1.50 21.81 -0.94
C GLN A 23 -0.77 21.97 0.41
N GLU A 24 -1.50 22.29 1.48
CA GLU A 24 -0.93 22.40 2.83
C GLU A 24 -0.42 21.05 3.35
N LEU A 25 -1.10 19.93 3.03
CA LEU A 25 -0.64 18.59 3.38
C LEU A 25 0.72 18.26 2.73
N TYR A 26 0.93 18.69 1.49
CA TYR A 26 2.21 18.50 0.81
C TYR A 26 3.30 19.44 1.35
N ASN A 27 2.98 20.72 1.52
CA ASN A 27 3.94 21.74 1.96
C ASN A 27 4.44 21.51 3.40
N SER A 28 3.55 21.09 4.29
CA SER A 28 3.87 20.84 5.70
C SER A 28 4.54 19.48 5.93
N GLY A 29 4.52 18.57 4.95
CA GLY A 29 4.95 17.19 5.12
C GLY A 29 4.03 16.38 6.05
N LEU A 30 2.86 16.90 6.42
CA LEU A 30 1.97 16.29 7.41
C LEU A 30 1.55 14.86 7.02
N LEU A 31 1.44 14.54 5.72
CA LEU A 31 1.19 13.16 5.30
C LEU A 31 2.26 12.18 5.74
N SER A 32 3.52 12.58 5.66
CA SER A 32 4.62 11.74 6.12
C SER A 32 4.58 11.58 7.63
N THR A 33 4.31 12.66 8.36
CA THR A 33 4.20 12.64 9.83
C THR A 33 3.05 11.75 10.30
N LEU A 34 1.88 11.85 9.68
CA LEU A 34 0.71 11.02 10.03
C LEU A 34 0.97 9.52 9.82
N VAL A 35 1.75 9.15 8.81
CA VAL A 35 2.15 7.76 8.58
C VAL A 35 3.23 7.32 9.57
N ALA A 36 4.24 8.16 9.82
CA ALA A 36 5.33 7.86 10.74
C ALA A 36 4.85 7.68 12.20
N ASP A 37 3.94 8.56 12.63
CA ASP A 37 3.42 8.62 13.99
C ASP A 37 2.08 7.90 14.14
N LEU A 38 1.66 7.09 13.15
CA LEU A 38 0.35 6.43 13.14
C LEU A 38 0.09 5.60 14.41
N GLN A 39 1.15 5.03 15.00
CA GLN A 39 1.09 4.28 16.26
C GLN A 39 0.63 5.14 17.45
N LEU A 40 0.95 6.43 17.47
CA LEU A 40 0.62 7.37 18.55
C LEU A 40 -0.84 7.87 18.49
N ILE A 41 -1.51 7.65 17.36
CA ILE A 41 -2.90 8.08 17.13
C ILE A 41 -3.85 7.05 17.73
N ASP A 42 -5.00 7.47 18.24
CA ASP A 42 -6.03 6.56 18.77
C ASP A 42 -6.66 5.69 17.66
N PHE A 43 -7.46 4.70 18.06
CA PHE A 43 -8.03 3.72 17.14
C PHE A 43 -8.92 4.32 16.04
N GLU A 44 -9.78 5.28 16.37
CA GLU A 44 -10.63 5.93 15.36
C GLU A 44 -9.80 6.93 14.54
N GLY A 45 -8.88 7.65 15.18
CA GLY A 45 -7.94 8.52 14.48
C GLY A 45 -7.11 7.79 13.41
N LYS A 46 -6.63 6.57 13.66
CA LYS A 46 -5.93 5.74 12.67
C LYS A 46 -6.78 5.47 11.42
N LYS A 47 -8.07 5.19 11.60
CA LYS A 47 -9.01 4.98 10.48
C LYS A 47 -9.25 6.27 9.70
N ASP A 48 -9.39 7.38 10.41
CA ASP A 48 -9.57 8.70 9.79
C ASP A 48 -8.34 9.10 8.96
N VAL A 49 -7.13 8.82 9.45
CA VAL A 49 -5.88 9.03 8.69
C VAL A 49 -5.89 8.22 7.40
N ALA A 50 -6.22 6.93 7.46
CA ALA A 50 -6.28 6.09 6.26
C ALA A 50 -7.32 6.59 5.25
N GLN A 51 -8.49 7.05 5.72
CA GLN A 51 -9.52 7.62 4.86
C GLN A 51 -9.06 8.92 4.19
N ILE A 52 -8.48 9.84 4.96
CA ILE A 52 -7.92 11.10 4.46
C ILE A 52 -6.84 10.83 3.42
N PHE A 53 -5.88 9.95 3.74
CA PHE A 53 -4.79 9.55 2.85
C PHE A 53 -5.31 9.00 1.53
N ASN A 54 -6.26 8.07 1.57
CA ASN A 54 -6.83 7.46 0.37
C ASN A 54 -7.63 8.46 -0.47
N ASN A 55 -8.36 9.38 0.18
CA ASN A 55 -9.15 10.40 -0.51
C ASN A 55 -8.24 11.33 -1.32
N ILE A 56 -7.22 11.90 -0.69
CA ILE A 56 -6.29 12.80 -1.38
C ILE A 56 -5.44 12.06 -2.40
N LEU A 57 -5.11 10.77 -2.19
CA LEU A 57 -4.35 9.98 -3.15
C LEU A 57 -5.12 9.80 -4.47
N ARG A 58 -6.43 9.59 -4.38
CA ARG A 58 -7.34 9.46 -5.54
C ARG A 58 -7.64 10.80 -6.23
N ARG A 59 -7.23 11.93 -5.66
CA ARG A 59 -7.53 13.26 -6.20
C ARG A 59 -6.84 13.46 -7.55
N GLN A 60 -7.60 13.93 -8.52
CA GLN A 60 -7.14 14.26 -9.86
C GLN A 60 -7.35 15.75 -10.17
N ILE A 61 -6.43 16.33 -10.92
CA ILE A 61 -6.54 17.68 -11.50
C ILE A 61 -6.29 17.53 -13.01
N GLY A 62 -7.38 17.48 -13.78
CA GLY A 62 -7.32 17.04 -15.17
C GLY A 62 -6.87 15.58 -15.25
N THR A 63 -5.78 15.32 -15.97
CA THR A 63 -5.16 13.97 -16.08
C THR A 63 -4.09 13.70 -15.03
N ARG A 64 -3.73 14.70 -14.21
CA ARG A 64 -2.66 14.59 -13.22
C ARG A 64 -3.19 14.07 -11.89
N THR A 65 -2.34 13.34 -11.17
CA THR A 65 -2.58 12.83 -9.82
C THR A 65 -1.54 13.44 -8.86
N PRO A 66 -1.77 14.65 -8.32
CA PRO A 66 -0.75 15.40 -7.57
C PRO A 66 -0.17 14.64 -6.37
N THR A 67 -0.98 13.85 -5.67
CA THR A 67 -0.51 13.06 -4.53
C THR A 67 0.42 11.92 -4.96
N VAL A 68 0.17 11.30 -6.12
CA VAL A 68 1.07 10.29 -6.68
C VAL A 68 2.42 10.92 -7.01
N GLU A 69 2.40 12.08 -7.67
CA GLU A 69 3.61 12.85 -7.98
C GLU A 69 4.38 13.23 -6.71
N TYR A 70 3.67 13.70 -5.67
CA TYR A 70 4.25 14.01 -4.37
C TYR A 70 4.92 12.78 -3.73
N ILE A 71 4.24 11.63 -3.67
CA ILE A 71 4.80 10.40 -3.09
C ILE A 71 5.99 9.88 -3.90
N CYS A 72 6.01 10.06 -5.23
CA CYS A 72 7.21 9.75 -6.04
C CYS A 72 8.45 10.53 -5.59
N THR A 73 8.28 11.76 -5.06
CA THR A 73 9.36 12.56 -4.46
C THR A 73 9.60 12.27 -2.97
N GLN A 74 8.65 11.63 -2.30
CA GLN A 74 8.67 11.30 -0.87
C GLN A 74 8.47 9.79 -0.66
N GLN A 75 9.30 8.98 -1.32
CA GLN A 75 9.15 7.52 -1.40
C GLN A 75 9.18 6.83 -0.03
N ASN A 76 9.80 7.47 0.97
CA ASN A 76 9.83 6.99 2.35
C ASN A 76 8.42 6.72 2.92
N ILE A 77 7.38 7.43 2.45
CA ILE A 77 5.99 7.16 2.83
C ILE A 77 5.60 5.71 2.50
N LEU A 78 5.97 5.21 1.32
CA LEU A 78 5.67 3.84 0.90
C LEU A 78 6.39 2.82 1.78
N PHE A 79 7.65 3.07 2.11
CA PHE A 79 8.46 2.18 2.94
C PHE A 79 8.02 2.19 4.42
N MET A 80 7.55 3.32 4.94
CA MET A 80 6.94 3.37 6.28
C MET A 80 5.63 2.57 6.31
N LEU A 81 4.78 2.69 5.28
CA LEU A 81 3.57 1.88 5.17
C LEU A 81 3.89 0.38 5.07
N LEU A 82 4.87 -0.01 4.26
CA LEU A 82 5.28 -1.41 4.12
C LEU A 82 5.85 -1.96 5.44
N LYS A 83 6.73 -1.21 6.10
CA LYS A 83 7.27 -1.59 7.41
C LYS A 83 6.19 -1.66 8.51
N GLY A 84 5.08 -0.96 8.33
CA GLY A 84 3.92 -1.01 9.23
C GLY A 84 3.36 -2.41 9.47
N TYR A 85 3.59 -3.37 8.55
CA TYR A 85 3.24 -4.78 8.79
C TYR A 85 3.96 -5.41 10.00
N GLU A 86 5.11 -4.87 10.41
CA GLU A 86 5.84 -5.32 11.62
C GLU A 86 5.18 -4.88 12.93
N SER A 87 4.21 -3.95 12.86
CA SER A 87 3.55 -3.36 14.03
C SER A 87 2.06 -3.73 14.05
N PRO A 88 1.65 -4.73 14.87
CA PRO A 88 0.30 -5.27 14.85
C PRO A 88 -0.83 -4.24 15.01
N GLU A 89 -0.60 -3.17 15.77
CA GLU A 89 -1.59 -2.12 16.02
C GLU A 89 -1.92 -1.25 14.80
N ILE A 90 -1.02 -1.19 13.81
CA ILE A 90 -1.16 -0.35 12.62
C ILE A 90 -1.14 -1.13 11.30
N ALA A 91 -0.70 -2.40 11.32
CA ALA A 91 -0.50 -3.23 10.12
C ALA A 91 -1.68 -3.17 9.14
N LEU A 92 -2.92 -3.33 9.60
CA LEU A 92 -4.10 -3.31 8.73
C LEU A 92 -4.41 -1.92 8.17
N ASN A 93 -4.16 -0.85 8.94
CA ASN A 93 -4.31 0.53 8.44
C ASN A 93 -3.26 0.84 7.37
N CYS A 94 -2.02 0.40 7.61
CA CYS A 94 -0.92 0.50 6.66
C CYS A 94 -1.22 -0.29 5.38
N GLY A 95 -1.73 -1.52 5.49
CA GLY A 95 -2.15 -2.34 4.35
C GLY A 95 -3.24 -1.69 3.50
N ILE A 96 -4.25 -1.07 4.13
CA ILE A 96 -5.30 -0.32 3.43
C ILE A 96 -4.71 0.85 2.62
N MET A 97 -3.84 1.66 3.22
CA MET A 97 -3.22 2.79 2.53
C MET A 97 -2.23 2.35 1.45
N LEU A 98 -1.44 1.31 1.71
CA LEU A 98 -0.46 0.77 0.78
C LEU A 98 -1.14 0.17 -0.45
N ARG A 99 -2.24 -0.58 -0.25
CA ARG A 99 -3.03 -1.11 -1.36
C ARG A 99 -3.65 -0.03 -2.22
N GLU A 100 -3.99 1.12 -1.66
CA GLU A 100 -4.42 2.27 -2.46
C GLU A 100 -3.27 2.91 -3.23
N CYS A 101 -2.07 2.98 -2.66
CA CYS A 101 -0.87 3.44 -3.37
C CYS A 101 -0.58 2.59 -4.61
N ILE A 102 -0.56 1.26 -4.48
CA ILE A 102 -0.19 0.36 -5.58
C ILE A 102 -1.24 0.29 -6.69
N ARG A 103 -2.41 0.93 -6.54
CA ARG A 103 -3.34 1.15 -7.66
C ARG A 103 -2.73 2.03 -8.75
N HIS A 104 -1.74 2.85 -8.39
CA HIS A 104 -1.00 3.71 -9.29
C HIS A 104 0.33 3.04 -9.66
N GLU A 105 0.51 2.76 -10.95
CA GLU A 105 1.70 2.06 -11.48
C GLU A 105 3.04 2.68 -11.02
N PRO A 106 3.23 4.01 -10.97
CA PRO A 106 4.49 4.58 -10.48
C PRO A 106 4.84 4.19 -9.04
N LEU A 107 3.84 4.11 -8.15
CA LEU A 107 4.05 3.76 -6.74
C LEU A 107 4.23 2.25 -6.56
N ALA A 108 3.47 1.45 -7.33
CA ALA A 108 3.68 0.02 -7.39
C ALA A 108 5.11 -0.32 -7.85
N LYS A 109 5.63 0.39 -8.86
CA LYS A 109 7.00 0.22 -9.35
C LYS A 109 8.03 0.50 -8.27
N ILE A 110 7.88 1.59 -7.51
CA ILE A 110 8.80 1.92 -6.41
C ILE A 110 8.88 0.78 -5.39
N ILE A 111 7.75 0.19 -5.01
CA ILE A 111 7.73 -0.91 -4.03
C ILE A 111 8.29 -2.18 -4.65
N LEU A 112 7.76 -2.60 -5.81
CA LEU A 112 8.10 -3.87 -6.44
C LEU A 112 9.59 -3.99 -6.77
N TRP A 113 10.22 -2.89 -7.21
CA TRP A 113 11.64 -2.84 -7.56
C TRP A 113 12.57 -2.53 -6.37
N SER A 114 12.03 -2.45 -5.17
CA SER A 114 12.83 -2.21 -3.96
C SER A 114 13.27 -3.51 -3.30
N GLU A 115 14.38 -3.47 -2.57
CA GLU A 115 14.80 -4.61 -1.74
C GLU A 115 13.75 -4.96 -0.67
N GLN A 116 13.01 -3.95 -0.20
CA GLN A 116 11.94 -4.10 0.80
C GLN A 116 10.75 -4.91 0.27
N PHE A 117 10.60 -5.09 -1.04
CA PHE A 117 9.59 -6.01 -1.59
C PHE A 117 9.75 -7.43 -1.03
N TYR A 118 10.98 -7.89 -0.86
CA TYR A 118 11.25 -9.25 -0.36
C TYR A 118 10.83 -9.44 1.10
N ASP A 119 10.56 -8.37 1.85
CA ASP A 119 9.98 -8.49 3.19
C ASP A 119 8.57 -9.12 3.17
N PHE A 120 7.85 -9.07 2.04
CA PHE A 120 6.55 -9.73 1.91
C PHE A 120 6.65 -11.24 2.12
N PHE A 121 7.74 -11.91 1.71
CA PHE A 121 7.92 -13.35 1.97
C PHE A 121 7.93 -13.68 3.47
N ARG A 122 8.35 -12.74 4.31
CA ARG A 122 8.25 -12.85 5.78
C ARG A 122 6.87 -12.44 6.27
N TYR A 123 6.29 -11.35 5.74
CA TYR A 123 4.99 -10.85 6.20
C TYR A 123 3.83 -11.83 5.96
N VAL A 124 3.85 -12.57 4.84
CA VAL A 124 2.83 -13.59 4.53
C VAL A 124 2.94 -14.85 5.40
N GLU A 125 4.02 -15.00 6.14
CA GLU A 125 4.28 -16.11 7.07
C GLU A 125 4.11 -15.70 8.54
N MET A 126 3.60 -14.50 8.81
CA MET A 126 3.33 -14.06 10.18
C MET A 126 2.30 -14.98 10.87
N SER A 127 2.49 -15.21 12.17
CA SER A 127 1.58 -16.03 12.98
C SER A 127 0.20 -15.40 13.18
N THR A 128 0.10 -14.07 13.06
CA THR A 128 -1.18 -13.36 13.11
C THR A 128 -1.88 -13.47 11.75
N PHE A 129 -2.89 -14.35 11.69
CA PHE A 129 -3.62 -14.69 10.47
C PHE A 129 -4.12 -13.47 9.67
N ASP A 130 -4.75 -12.50 10.35
CA ASP A 130 -5.32 -11.33 9.68
C ASP A 130 -4.24 -10.47 9.00
N ILE A 131 -3.10 -10.30 9.66
CA ILE A 131 -1.96 -9.52 9.15
C ILE A 131 -1.30 -10.26 7.99
N ALA A 132 -1.04 -11.57 8.14
CA ALA A 132 -0.45 -12.39 7.08
C ALA A 132 -1.33 -12.43 5.83
N SER A 133 -2.65 -12.56 6.01
CA SER A 133 -3.63 -12.55 4.92
C SER A 133 -3.70 -11.19 4.23
N ASP A 134 -3.66 -10.10 4.99
CA ASP A 134 -3.64 -8.74 4.46
C ASP A 134 -2.34 -8.45 3.68
N ALA A 135 -1.20 -8.89 4.20
CA ALA A 135 0.09 -8.82 3.53
C ALA A 135 0.09 -9.62 2.21
N PHE A 136 -0.49 -10.83 2.22
CA PHE A 136 -0.61 -11.64 1.01
C PHE A 136 -1.50 -10.97 -0.04
N ALA A 137 -2.58 -10.31 0.38
CA ALA A 137 -3.44 -9.56 -0.54
C ALA A 137 -2.65 -8.42 -1.22
N THR A 138 -1.82 -7.69 -0.48
CA THR A 138 -0.97 -6.63 -1.03
C THR A 138 0.13 -7.18 -1.94
N PHE A 139 0.78 -8.27 -1.54
CA PHE A 139 1.80 -8.98 -2.34
C PHE A 139 1.23 -9.47 -3.67
N LYS A 140 0.06 -10.12 -3.64
CA LYS A 140 -0.66 -10.54 -4.84
C LYS A 140 -1.01 -9.36 -5.75
N ASP A 141 -1.51 -8.27 -5.17
CA ASP A 141 -1.95 -7.10 -5.94
C ASP A 141 -0.75 -6.44 -6.67
N LEU A 142 0.42 -6.35 -6.03
CA LEU A 142 1.67 -5.92 -6.65
C LEU A 142 2.06 -6.79 -7.86
N LEU A 143 1.93 -8.11 -7.73
CA LEU A 143 2.31 -9.06 -8.78
C LEU A 143 1.31 -9.15 -9.93
N THR A 144 0.03 -8.80 -9.73
CA THR A 144 -1.02 -9.10 -10.71
C THR A 144 -1.72 -7.89 -11.33
N ARG A 145 -1.66 -6.71 -10.68
CA ARG A 145 -2.40 -5.53 -11.14
C ARG A 145 -1.83 -4.92 -12.42
N HIS A 146 -0.53 -4.62 -12.42
CA HIS A 146 0.15 -3.93 -13.51
C HIS A 146 0.94 -4.93 -14.33
N LYS A 147 0.24 -5.69 -15.18
CA LYS A 147 0.78 -6.88 -15.87
C LYS A 147 2.15 -6.68 -16.53
N LEU A 148 2.37 -5.56 -17.22
CA LEU A 148 3.63 -5.28 -17.90
C LEU A 148 4.77 -5.05 -16.90
N LEU A 149 4.52 -4.25 -15.85
CA LEU A 149 5.47 -3.99 -14.78
C LEU A 149 5.85 -5.27 -14.03
N SER A 150 4.86 -6.11 -13.71
CA SER A 150 5.09 -7.37 -13.00
C SER A 150 5.85 -8.38 -13.86
N ALA A 151 5.49 -8.51 -15.15
CA ALA A 151 6.20 -9.39 -16.08
C ALA A 151 7.67 -8.98 -16.21
N GLU A 152 7.93 -7.67 -16.39
CA GLU A 152 9.30 -7.13 -16.45
C GLU A 152 10.09 -7.44 -15.17
N PHE A 153 9.47 -7.24 -14.00
CA PHE A 153 10.10 -7.53 -12.72
C PHE A 153 10.44 -9.02 -12.58
N LEU A 154 9.47 -9.91 -12.85
CA LEU A 154 9.63 -11.35 -12.72
C LEU A 154 10.67 -11.92 -13.69
N GLU A 155 10.77 -11.39 -14.90
CA GLU A 155 11.79 -11.77 -15.87
C GLU A 155 13.20 -11.38 -15.38
N GLN A 156 13.36 -10.16 -14.87
CA GLN A 156 14.67 -9.66 -14.44
C GLN A 156 15.14 -10.22 -13.08
N HIS A 157 14.21 -10.63 -12.22
CA HIS A 157 14.50 -11.10 -10.86
C HIS A 157 14.15 -12.59 -10.68
N TYR A 158 14.01 -13.34 -11.78
CA TYR A 158 13.51 -14.71 -11.82
C TYR A 158 14.14 -15.60 -10.73
N ASP A 159 15.46 -15.73 -10.73
CA ASP A 159 16.17 -16.66 -9.85
C ASP A 159 15.90 -16.36 -8.36
N ARG A 160 16.05 -15.10 -7.96
CA ARG A 160 15.84 -14.68 -6.56
C ARG A 160 14.37 -14.78 -6.17
N PHE A 161 13.46 -14.31 -7.03
CA PHE A 161 12.03 -14.33 -6.75
C PHE A 161 11.52 -15.75 -6.58
N PHE A 162 11.78 -16.64 -7.53
CA PHE A 162 11.27 -18.01 -7.48
C PHE A 162 11.97 -18.86 -6.40
N SER A 163 13.24 -18.58 -6.07
CA SER A 163 13.89 -19.21 -4.92
C SER A 163 13.21 -18.86 -3.59
N GLU A 164 12.76 -17.61 -3.41
CA GLU A 164 11.96 -17.22 -2.22
C GLU A 164 10.53 -17.77 -2.30
N TYR A 165 9.91 -17.74 -3.49
CA TYR A 165 8.54 -18.22 -3.70
C TYR A 165 8.40 -19.73 -3.46
N GLU A 166 9.39 -20.53 -3.82
CA GLU A 166 9.41 -21.97 -3.56
C GLU A 166 9.27 -22.28 -2.07
N LYS A 167 9.80 -21.42 -1.18
CA LYS A 167 9.65 -21.59 0.27
C LYS A 167 8.19 -21.47 0.70
N LEU A 168 7.41 -20.58 0.08
CA LEU A 168 5.97 -20.42 0.36
C LEU A 168 5.16 -21.66 -0.06
N LEU A 169 5.57 -22.35 -1.13
CA LEU A 169 4.95 -23.60 -1.57
C LEU A 169 5.16 -24.75 -0.58
N HIS A 170 6.21 -24.65 0.24
CA HIS A 170 6.56 -25.59 1.30
C HIS A 170 6.20 -25.08 2.70
N SER A 171 5.42 -24.00 2.80
CA SER A 171 5.00 -23.43 4.08
C SER A 171 4.19 -24.43 4.91
N GLU A 172 4.44 -24.44 6.22
CA GLU A 172 3.61 -25.13 7.22
C GLU A 172 2.26 -24.44 7.42
N ASN A 173 2.14 -23.16 7.04
CA ASN A 173 0.87 -22.45 7.02
C ASN A 173 0.05 -22.89 5.80
N TYR A 174 -0.96 -23.72 6.05
CA TYR A 174 -1.86 -24.24 5.01
C TYR A 174 -2.46 -23.15 4.13
N VAL A 175 -2.82 -21.99 4.70
CA VAL A 175 -3.41 -20.89 3.92
C VAL A 175 -2.37 -20.25 3.03
N THR A 176 -1.17 -19.94 3.54
CA THR A 176 -0.07 -19.39 2.73
C THR A 176 0.31 -20.34 1.61
N LYS A 177 0.49 -21.63 1.90
CA LYS A 177 0.76 -22.66 0.90
C LYS A 177 -0.30 -22.72 -0.18
N ARG A 178 -1.58 -22.77 0.21
CA ARG A 178 -2.71 -22.85 -0.73
C ARG A 178 -2.84 -21.60 -1.61
N GLN A 179 -2.71 -20.41 -1.01
CA GLN A 179 -2.83 -19.16 -1.76
C GLN A 179 -1.64 -18.91 -2.68
N SER A 180 -0.42 -19.26 -2.26
CA SER A 180 0.78 -19.18 -3.10
C SER A 180 0.68 -20.13 -4.29
N LEU A 181 0.25 -21.39 -4.08
CA LEU A 181 0.03 -22.32 -5.18
C LEU A 181 -1.04 -21.81 -6.17
N LYS A 182 -2.11 -21.20 -5.65
CA LYS A 182 -3.17 -20.62 -6.49
C LYS A 182 -2.65 -19.44 -7.31
N LEU A 183 -1.89 -18.53 -6.70
CA LEU A 183 -1.31 -17.37 -7.39
C LEU A 183 -0.32 -17.82 -8.47
N LEU A 184 0.53 -18.80 -8.19
CA LEU A 184 1.41 -19.39 -9.19
C LEU A 184 0.61 -19.88 -10.42
N GLY A 185 -0.50 -20.58 -10.19
CA GLY A 185 -1.38 -21.03 -11.28
C GLY A 185 -2.06 -19.90 -12.06
N GLU A 186 -2.26 -18.72 -11.46
CA GLU A 186 -2.83 -17.54 -12.13
C GLU A 186 -1.79 -16.81 -13.01
N ASP A 187 -0.49 -16.88 -12.67
CA ASP A 187 0.59 -16.22 -13.42
C ASP A 187 1.06 -17.02 -14.65
N TYR A 188 0.84 -18.35 -14.67
CA TYR A 188 1.23 -19.24 -15.77
C TYR A 188 0.07 -19.60 -16.74
N LEU A 189 -1.13 -19.04 -16.56
CA LEU A 189 -2.31 -19.23 -17.43
C LEU A 189 -2.75 -17.91 -18.07
#